data_AF-A0A8T6QJM8-F1
#
_entry.id   AF-A0A8T6QJM8-F1
#
_cell.length_a   1.000
_cell.length_b   1.000
_cell.length_c   1.000
_cell.angle_alpha   90.00
_cell.angle_beta   90.00
_cell.angle_gamma   90.00
#
_symmetry.space_group_name_H-M   'P 1'
#
loop_
_entity.id
_entity.type
_entity.pdbx_description
1 polymer ?
#
loop_
_entity_poly.entity_id
_entity_poly.type
_entity_poly.pdbx_seq_one_letter_code
_entity_poly.pdbx_strand_id
1 'polypeptide(L)'
;MRGSNVPRSLTPEIISQLLAQPYGATRSAEYERLMEIYCVVKAGGTAAQVTAAQQLQAAEQANLEAEIAQLSSQANTANQVAALRQEIQEVQRSVAHRVAYLQSIDPQEERTVHDCLPAIEAHFAQLTTPPPQ
;
A
#
# COMPACT_ATOMS: atom_id res chain seq x y z
N MET A 1 26.94 -14.55 0.60
CA MET A 1 26.53 -13.42 -0.26
C MET A 1 25.41 -13.91 -1.17
N ARG A 2 24.14 -13.72 -0.77
CA ARG A 2 23.00 -14.00 -1.66
C ARG A 2 22.82 -12.75 -2.52
N GLY A 3 22.92 -12.90 -3.84
CA GLY A 3 22.73 -11.80 -4.76
C GLY A 3 21.38 -11.15 -4.52
N SER A 4 21.38 -9.83 -4.32
CA SER A 4 20.18 -9.02 -4.29
C SER A 4 19.49 -9.19 -5.64
N ASN A 5 18.52 -10.09 -5.72
CA ASN A 5 17.69 -10.26 -6.90
C ASN A 5 16.70 -9.10 -6.90
N VAL A 6 17.17 -7.93 -7.32
CA VAL A 6 16.30 -6.77 -7.52
C VAL A 6 15.29 -7.20 -8.58
N PRO A 7 13.98 -7.18 -8.28
CA PRO A 7 12.97 -7.55 -9.27
C PRO A 7 13.15 -6.67 -10.49
N ARG A 8 13.13 -7.27 -11.68
CA ARG A 8 13.17 -6.51 -12.93
C ARG A 8 11.97 -5.57 -12.95
N SER A 9 12.18 -4.33 -13.40
CA SER A 9 11.10 -3.35 -13.57
C SER A 9 9.96 -3.96 -14.39
N LEU A 10 8.73 -3.76 -13.95
CA LEU A 10 7.56 -4.26 -14.66
C LEU A 10 7.41 -3.57 -16.03
N THR A 11 7.47 -4.37 -17.08
CA THR A 11 7.18 -3.98 -18.46
C THR A 11 5.91 -4.69 -18.94
N PRO A 12 5.23 -4.20 -19.99
CA PRO A 12 4.07 -4.90 -20.56
C PRO A 12 4.37 -6.37 -20.91
N GLU A 13 5.56 -6.65 -21.45
CA GLU A 13 6.00 -8.00 -21.81
C GLU A 13 6.16 -8.90 -20.57
N ILE A 14 6.76 -8.37 -19.49
CA ILE A 14 6.89 -9.10 -18.22
C ILE A 14 5.51 -9.39 -17.64
N ILE A 15 4.61 -8.40 -17.61
CA ILE A 15 3.24 -8.60 -17.12
C ILE A 15 2.54 -9.69 -17.93
N SER A 16 2.61 -9.63 -19.26
CA SER A 16 2.03 -10.67 -20.13
C SER A 16 2.59 -12.06 -19.83
N GLN A 17 3.91 -12.18 -19.63
CA GLN A 17 4.54 -13.44 -19.26
C GLN A 17 4.08 -13.95 -17.90
N LEU A 18 3.94 -13.06 -16.91
CA LEU A 18 3.46 -13.41 -15.57
C LEU A 18 2.02 -13.93 -15.61
N LEU A 19 1.14 -13.28 -16.39
CA LEU A 19 -0.27 -13.70 -16.54
C LEU A 19 -0.44 -15.01 -17.33
N ALA A 20 0.56 -15.41 -18.12
CA ALA A 20 0.55 -16.66 -18.87
C ALA A 20 1.01 -17.88 -18.05
N GLN A 21 1.56 -17.67 -16.84
CA GLN A 21 2.03 -18.77 -16.00
C GLN A 21 0.85 -19.55 -15.38
N PRO A 22 0.93 -20.89 -15.31
CA PRO A 22 -0.10 -21.70 -14.68
C PRO A 22 -0.19 -21.40 -13.17
N TYR A 23 -1.43 -21.36 -12.68
CA TYR A 23 -1.73 -21.09 -11.28
C TYR A 23 -1.05 -22.12 -10.36
N GLY A 24 -0.29 -21.66 -9.36
CA GLY A 24 0.46 -22.53 -8.43
C GLY A 24 1.95 -22.71 -8.75
N ALA A 25 2.47 -22.08 -9.81
CA ALA A 25 3.90 -21.89 -9.96
C ALA A 25 4.47 -21.10 -8.75
N THR A 26 5.73 -21.37 -8.37
CA THR A 26 6.41 -20.61 -7.32
C THR A 26 6.31 -19.11 -7.62
N ARG A 27 5.73 -18.34 -6.71
CA ARG A 27 5.55 -16.89 -6.89
C ARG A 27 6.93 -16.25 -7.02
N SER A 28 7.22 -15.68 -8.19
CA SER A 28 8.46 -14.95 -8.41
C SER A 28 8.37 -13.56 -7.76
N ALA A 29 9.53 -12.94 -7.51
CA ALA A 29 9.58 -11.58 -6.99
C ALA A 29 8.86 -10.58 -7.92
N GLU A 30 8.87 -10.82 -9.24
CA GLU A 30 8.15 -10.01 -10.22
C GLU A 30 6.63 -10.18 -10.11
N TYR A 31 6.14 -11.38 -9.79
CA TYR A 31 4.72 -11.59 -9.52
C TYR A 31 4.28 -10.86 -8.25
N GLU A 32 5.07 -10.94 -7.18
CA GLU A 32 4.81 -10.20 -5.93
C GLU A 32 4.78 -8.69 -6.19
N ARG A 33 5.76 -8.17 -6.94
CA ARG A 33 5.81 -6.76 -7.34
C ARG A 33 4.59 -6.34 -8.17
N LEU A 34 4.17 -7.18 -9.13
CA LEU A 34 2.95 -6.94 -9.91
C LEU A 34 1.73 -6.84 -9.01
N MET A 35 1.58 -7.76 -8.04
CA MET A 35 0.45 -7.74 -7.10
C MET A 35 0.46 -6.51 -6.20
N GLU A 36 1.61 -6.09 -5.71
CA GLU A 36 1.75 -4.88 -4.90
C GLU A 36 1.26 -3.64 -5.65
N ILE A 37 1.77 -3.42 -6.87
CA ILE A 37 1.39 -2.25 -7.67
C ILE A 37 -0.05 -2.37 -8.17
N TYR A 38 -0.51 -3.57 -8.53
CA TYR A 38 -1.92 -3.81 -8.89
C TYR A 38 -2.87 -3.36 -7.79
N CYS A 39 -2.60 -3.75 -6.54
CA CYS A 39 -3.38 -3.29 -5.39
C CYS A 39 -3.36 -1.76 -5.24
N VAL A 40 -2.20 -1.13 -5.50
CA VAL A 40 -2.07 0.33 -5.45
C VAL A 40 -2.91 1.02 -6.52
N VAL A 41 -2.81 0.56 -7.77
CA VAL A 41 -3.59 1.08 -8.91
C VAL A 41 -5.09 0.89 -8.67
N LYS A 42 -5.52 -0.30 -8.23
CA LYS A 42 -6.93 -0.60 -7.92
C LYS A 42 -7.51 0.29 -6.83
N ALA A 43 -6.67 0.74 -5.89
CA ALA A 43 -7.07 1.65 -4.82
C ALA A 43 -6.91 3.15 -5.19
N GLY A 44 -6.72 3.47 -6.48
CA GLY A 44 -6.68 4.85 -6.98
C GLY A 44 -5.28 5.42 -7.23
N GLY A 45 -4.24 4.59 -7.13
CA GLY A 45 -2.86 4.96 -7.43
C GLY A 45 -2.10 5.58 -6.25
N THR A 46 -0.80 5.77 -6.45
CA THR A 46 0.15 6.23 -5.43
C THR A 46 -0.22 7.62 -4.93
N ALA A 47 -0.48 8.56 -5.84
CA ALA A 47 -0.76 9.95 -5.48
C ALA A 47 -2.03 10.11 -4.64
N ALA A 48 -3.11 9.38 -5.00
CA ALA A 48 -4.35 9.39 -4.25
C ALA A 48 -4.15 8.80 -2.85
N GLN A 49 -3.42 7.70 -2.74
CA GLN A 49 -3.17 7.06 -1.44
C GLN A 49 -2.23 7.87 -0.55
N VAL A 50 -1.22 8.56 -1.09
CA VAL A 50 -0.39 9.48 -0.31
C VAL A 50 -1.25 10.61 0.27
N THR A 51 -2.12 11.19 -0.56
CA THR A 51 -3.05 12.24 -0.12
C THR A 51 -3.97 11.72 0.99
N ALA A 52 -4.57 10.54 0.81
CA ALA A 52 -5.43 9.92 1.81
C ALA A 52 -4.69 9.63 3.13
N ALA A 53 -3.45 9.13 3.05
CA ALA A 53 -2.64 8.84 4.24
C ALA A 53 -2.30 10.11 5.03
N GLN A 54 -1.96 11.20 4.35
CA GLN A 54 -1.69 12.50 4.98
C GLN A 54 -2.94 13.11 5.62
N GLN A 55 -4.09 13.00 4.95
CA GLN A 55 -5.37 13.46 5.50
C GLN A 55 -5.76 12.65 6.75
N LEU A 56 -5.58 11.33 6.71
CA LEU A 56 -5.82 10.46 7.87
C LEU A 56 -4.92 10.84 9.05
N GLN A 57 -3.62 11.05 8.81
CA GLN A 57 -2.68 11.49 9.85
C GLN A 57 -3.14 12.81 10.48
N ALA A 58 -3.51 13.80 9.66
CA ALA A 58 -3.93 15.10 10.16
C ALA A 58 -5.22 15.00 11.00
N ALA A 59 -6.19 14.20 10.54
CA ALA A 59 -7.43 13.97 11.28
C ALA A 59 -7.19 13.26 12.61
N GLU A 60 -6.39 12.20 12.61
CA GLU A 60 -6.10 11.43 13.82
C GLU A 60 -5.29 12.25 14.83
N GLN A 61 -4.28 12.99 14.36
CA GLN A 61 -3.53 13.90 15.21
C GLN A 61 -4.43 14.97 15.83
N ALA A 62 -5.33 15.58 15.06
CA ALA A 62 -6.26 16.58 15.57
C ALA A 62 -7.21 16.00 16.64
N ASN A 63 -7.67 14.76 16.47
CA ASN A 63 -8.51 14.08 17.45
C ASN A 63 -7.75 13.84 18.77
N LEU A 64 -6.52 13.32 18.69
CA LEU A 64 -5.67 13.06 19.85
C LEU A 64 -5.29 14.37 20.57
N GLU A 65 -4.99 15.43 19.83
CA GLU A 65 -4.72 16.77 20.39
C GLU A 65 -5.94 17.36 21.10
N ALA A 66 -7.14 17.17 20.54
CA ALA A 66 -8.39 17.59 21.18
C ALA A 66 -8.64 16.81 22.49
N GLU A 67 -8.36 15.51 22.51
CA GLU A 67 -8.46 14.69 23.73
C GLU A 67 -7.46 15.14 24.81
N ILE A 68 -6.21 15.41 24.43
CA ILE A 68 -5.21 15.99 25.33
C ILE A 68 -5.69 17.32 25.91
N ALA A 69 -6.29 18.19 25.08
CA ALA A 69 -6.81 19.48 25.52
C ALA A 69 -7.95 19.30 26.55
N GLN A 70 -8.84 18.32 26.37
CA GLN A 70 -9.88 18.01 27.34
C GLN A 70 -9.29 17.50 28.67
N LEU A 71 -8.31 16.60 28.61
CA LEU A 71 -7.63 16.04 29.79
C LEU A 71 -6.82 17.07 30.57
N SER A 72 -6.36 18.15 29.92
CA SER A 72 -5.60 19.23 30.58
C SER A 72 -6.40 19.97 31.67
N SER A 73 -7.73 19.90 31.59
CA SER A 73 -8.65 20.50 32.57
C SER A 73 -8.93 19.61 33.79
N GLN A 74 -8.42 18.38 33.80
CA GLN A 74 -8.72 17.35 34.80
C GLN A 74 -7.51 17.06 35.70
N ALA A 75 -7.76 16.69 36.95
CA ALA A 75 -6.70 16.28 37.87
C ALA A 75 -6.21 14.85 37.56
N ASN A 76 -4.92 14.59 37.79
CA ASN A 76 -4.30 13.26 37.69
C ASN A 76 -4.26 12.61 36.29
N THR A 77 -4.33 13.39 35.21
CA THR A 77 -4.34 12.89 33.82
C THR A 77 -2.96 12.80 33.15
N ALA A 78 -1.86 13.10 33.87
CA ALA A 78 -0.52 13.18 33.30
C ALA A 78 -0.08 11.93 32.52
N ASN A 79 -0.38 10.73 33.04
CA ASN A 79 -0.05 9.47 32.37
C ASN A 79 -0.85 9.26 31.07
N GLN A 80 -2.12 9.67 31.05
CA GLN A 80 -2.99 9.57 29.87
C GLN A 80 -2.51 10.54 28.78
N VAL A 81 -2.18 11.77 29.17
CA VAL A 81 -1.61 12.77 28.24
C VAL A 81 -0.29 12.28 27.65
N ALA A 82 0.58 11.65 28.45
CA ALA A 82 1.82 11.06 27.94
C ALA A 82 1.56 9.92 26.94
N ALA A 83 0.58 9.05 27.22
CA ALA A 83 0.20 7.97 26.32
C ALA A 83 -0.37 8.49 24.98
N LEU A 84 -1.25 9.48 25.01
CA LEU A 84 -1.80 10.10 23.78
C LEU A 84 -0.72 10.77 22.94
N ARG A 85 0.28 11.41 23.58
CA ARG A 85 1.43 11.96 22.86
C ARG A 85 2.29 10.89 22.21
N GLN A 86 2.44 9.73 22.85
CA GLN A 86 3.11 8.59 22.24
C GLN A 86 2.30 8.09 21.04
N GLU A 87 0.97 8.01 21.15
CA GLU A 87 0.11 7.59 20.05
C GLU A 87 0.26 8.52 18.83
N ILE A 88 0.30 9.85 19.04
CA ILE A 88 0.57 10.80 17.96
C ILE A 88 1.89 10.47 17.24
N GLN A 89 2.95 10.15 17.98
CA GLN A 89 4.25 9.79 17.38
C GLN A 89 4.20 8.48 16.59
N GLU A 90 3.44 7.49 17.07
CA GLU A 90 3.28 6.21 16.36
C GLU A 90 2.45 6.38 15.09
N VAL A 91 1.37 7.17 15.12
CA VAL A 91 0.58 7.52 13.93
C VAL A 91 1.47 8.22 12.89
N GLN A 92 2.25 9.21 13.31
CA GLN A 92 3.18 9.93 12.42
C GLN A 92 4.21 8.99 11.80
N ARG A 93 4.81 8.09 12.59
CA ARG A 93 5.80 7.12 12.10
C ARG A 93 5.18 6.13 11.11
N SER A 94 4.00 5.61 11.43
CA SER A 94 3.25 4.66 10.58
C SER A 94 2.91 5.28 9.23
N VAL A 95 2.36 6.50 9.23
CA VAL A 95 2.04 7.22 7.98
C VAL A 95 3.30 7.57 7.19
N ALA A 96 4.36 8.06 7.84
CA ALA A 96 5.62 8.36 7.16
C ALA A 96 6.20 7.12 6.47
N HIS A 97 6.17 5.96 7.12
CA HIS A 97 6.59 4.69 6.51
C HIS A 97 5.73 4.33 5.30
N ARG A 98 4.39 4.45 5.40
CA ARG A 98 3.48 4.16 4.28
C ARG A 98 3.71 5.09 3.10
N VAL A 99 3.89 6.38 3.35
CA VAL A 99 4.17 7.39 2.30
C VAL A 99 5.52 7.10 1.64
N ALA A 100 6.56 6.79 2.41
CA ALA A 100 7.87 6.43 1.87
C ALA A 100 7.80 5.16 0.99
N TYR A 101 7.05 4.14 1.43
CA TYR A 101 6.79 2.95 0.61
C TYR A 101 6.09 3.31 -0.70
N LEU A 102 5.00 4.07 -0.64
CA LEU A 102 4.24 4.50 -1.82
C LEU A 102 5.13 5.30 -2.80
N GLN A 103 5.94 6.22 -2.29
CA GLN A 103 6.87 7.02 -3.08
C GLN A 103 8.05 6.20 -3.65
N SER A 104 8.32 5.01 -3.12
CA SER A 104 9.32 4.10 -3.67
C SER A 104 8.82 3.32 -4.90
N ILE A 105 7.52 3.40 -5.21
CA ILE A 105 6.96 2.81 -6.43
C ILE A 105 7.40 3.67 -7.61
N ASP A 106 8.01 3.04 -8.61
CA ASP A 106 8.41 3.72 -9.84
C ASP A 106 7.15 4.18 -10.59
N PRO A 107 7.00 5.47 -10.91
CA PRO A 107 5.86 5.98 -11.67
C PRO A 107 5.64 5.27 -13.01
N GLN A 108 6.72 4.79 -13.64
CA GLN A 108 6.62 4.03 -14.89
C GLN A 108 6.03 2.64 -14.66
N GLU A 109 6.34 1.99 -13.54
CA GLU A 109 5.73 0.70 -13.19
C GLU A 109 4.24 0.88 -12.86
N GLU A 110 3.88 1.90 -12.08
CA GLU A 110 2.48 2.22 -11.78
C GLU A 110 1.68 2.46 -13.06
N ARG A 111 2.22 3.28 -13.97
CA ARG A 111 1.60 3.52 -15.28
C ARG A 111 1.47 2.24 -16.11
N THR A 112 2.51 1.42 -16.15
CA THR A 112 2.50 0.15 -16.90
C THR A 112 1.41 -0.78 -16.37
N VAL A 113 1.31 -0.94 -15.05
CA VAL A 113 0.27 -1.77 -14.42
C VAL A 113 -1.13 -1.19 -14.65
N HIS A 114 -1.29 0.14 -14.59
CA HIS A 114 -2.53 0.81 -14.93
C HIS A 114 -2.95 0.54 -16.38
N ASP A 115 -2.04 0.66 -17.34
CA ASP A 115 -2.31 0.44 -18.76
C ASP A 115 -2.63 -1.05 -19.05
N CYS A 116 -2.04 -1.97 -18.28
CA CYS A 116 -2.32 -3.41 -18.35
C CYS A 116 -3.50 -3.88 -17.49
N LEU A 117 -4.18 -2.99 -16.77
CA LEU A 117 -5.22 -3.35 -15.79
C LEU A 117 -6.32 -4.26 -16.38
N PRO A 118 -6.85 -4.02 -17.60
CA PRO A 118 -7.87 -4.89 -18.18
C PRO A 118 -7.41 -6.33 -18.38
N ALA A 119 -6.14 -6.55 -18.77
CA ALA A 119 -5.58 -7.88 -18.97
C ALA A 119 -5.38 -8.61 -17.63
N ILE A 120 -4.91 -7.89 -16.61
CA ILE A 120 -4.73 -8.41 -15.25
C ILE A 120 -6.09 -8.83 -14.65
N GLU A 121 -7.13 -8.00 -14.80
CA GLU A 121 -8.47 -8.31 -14.31
C GLU A 121 -9.11 -9.50 -15.04
N ALA A 122 -8.94 -9.58 -16.37
CA ALA A 122 -9.42 -10.71 -17.16
C ALA A 122 -8.78 -12.03 -16.71
N HIS A 123 -7.49 -12.01 -16.37
CA HIS A 123 -6.79 -13.18 -15.80
C HIS A 123 -7.41 -13.61 -14.47
N PHE A 124 -7.61 -12.68 -13.52
CA PHE A 124 -8.22 -13.03 -12.22
C PHE A 124 -9.67 -13.50 -12.34
N ALA A 125 -10.45 -12.95 -13.27
CA ALA A 125 -11.82 -13.39 -13.51
C ALA A 125 -11.86 -14.88 -13.94
N GLN A 126 -10.95 -15.29 -14.83
CA GLN A 126 -10.83 -16.68 -15.30
C GLN A 126 -10.45 -17.65 -14.17
N LEU A 127 -9.67 -17.20 -13.18
CA LEU A 127 -9.31 -18.01 -12.02
C LEU A 127 -10.49 -18.25 -11.06
N THR A 128 -11.51 -17.39 -11.10
CA THR A 128 -12.69 -17.49 -10.23
C THR A 128 -13.88 -18.18 -10.88
N THR A 129 -13.80 -18.51 -12.19
CA THR A 129 -14.87 -19.22 -12.90
C THR A 129 -14.64 -20.73 -12.82
N PRO A 130 -15.57 -21.53 -12.27
CA PRO A 130 -15.47 -22.98 -12.36
C PRO A 130 -15.54 -23.40 -13.85
N PRO A 131 -14.81 -24.44 -14.27
CA PRO A 131 -14.89 -24.91 -15.64
C PRO A 131 -16.34 -25.30 -15.98
N PRO A 132 -16.80 -25.08 -17.23
CA PRO A 132 -18.11 -25.55 -17.65
C PRO A 132 -18.19 -27.07 -17.44
N GLN A 133 -19.25 -27.51 -16.77
CA GLN A 133 -19.56 -28.93 -16.56
C GLN A 133 -19.96 -29.62 -17.87
#